data_AF-A0A521LJI3-F1
#
_entry.id   AF-A0A521LJI3-F1
#
_cell.length_a   1.000
_cell.length_b   1.000
_cell.length_c   1.000
_cell.angle_alpha   90.00
_cell.angle_beta   90.00
_cell.angle_gamma   90.00
#
_symmetry.space_group_name_H-M   'P 1'
#
loop_
_entity.id
_entity.type
_entity.pdbx_description
1 polymer ?
#
loop_
_entity_poly.entity_id
_entity_poly.type
_entity_poly.pdbx_seq_one_letter_code
_entity_poly.pdbx_strand_id
1 'polypeptide(L)'
;MLRVDEMLHRLALRVLPHLTVAVTQEAVRKKKRLVMLAPGLAAFVVYRLVKLVDPLAEPATMLVLSGLVSAATALWAYRVGRAAPLRALWKEDGARLISWVVGWIGFAYGVQLSLMVLALLRVLVHYDFLRHPDGPAMMAIIIACTSVARDAFEIGHVRLLQRRGESILTFPDGAPLRLLFRAHPGPLAQWSGLAVCGGMILALGVARVSEAGRTELGQFVAVTLIGGCIALAAYLAGEQRPGGWRARLGTLGWSELFRFWWWPGLAFAATYYLVLVGAVVFLFRLEQTGGLAQGLIAGAVSGIMALYGYYLGYRRQVEDRVQQTVPASLLRCPFVMGILSKGGPLSGKPVVSSV
;
A
#
# COMPACT_ATOMS: atom_id res chain seq x y z
N MET A 1 -0.94 -20.46 1.37
CA MET A 1 -2.01 -19.48 1.07
C MET A 1 -1.41 -18.08 1.23
N LEU A 2 -0.88 -17.51 0.13
CA LEU A 2 -0.24 -16.19 0.11
C LEU A 2 -1.27 -15.12 0.52
N ARG A 3 -1.04 -14.41 1.63
CA ARG A 3 -1.89 -13.28 2.05
C ARG A 3 -1.55 -12.07 1.18
N VAL A 4 -2.42 -11.76 0.22
CA VAL A 4 -2.36 -10.58 -0.66
C VAL A 4 -2.76 -9.31 0.12
N ASP A 5 -2.24 -9.14 1.34
CA ASP A 5 -2.68 -8.09 2.28
C ASP A 5 -1.56 -7.08 2.60
N GLU A 6 -0.31 -7.38 2.24
CA GLU A 6 0.90 -6.72 2.76
C GLU A 6 1.08 -5.25 2.38
N MET A 7 0.46 -4.79 1.30
CA MET A 7 0.49 -3.38 0.88
C MET A 7 -0.90 -2.73 0.86
N LEU A 8 -1.94 -3.53 1.12
CA LEU A 8 -3.33 -3.08 1.15
C LEU A 8 -3.56 -2.09 2.29
N HIS A 9 -2.84 -2.25 3.40
CA HIS A 9 -2.92 -1.33 4.55
C HIS A 9 -2.58 0.09 4.14
N ARG A 10 -1.52 0.27 3.33
CA ARG A 10 -1.06 1.58 2.86
C ARG A 10 -2.06 2.20 1.89
N LEU A 11 -2.68 1.41 1.02
CA LEU A 11 -3.76 1.88 0.14
C LEU A 11 -4.99 2.32 0.95
N ALA A 12 -5.43 1.49 1.89
CA ALA A 12 -6.59 1.79 2.73
C ALA A 12 -6.39 3.07 3.56
N LEU A 13 -5.23 3.24 4.19
CA LEU A 13 -4.89 4.42 5.01
C LEU A 13 -4.84 5.74 4.23
N ARG A 14 -4.75 5.69 2.90
CA ARG A 14 -4.56 6.87 2.05
C ARG A 14 -5.73 7.17 1.13
N VAL A 15 -6.59 6.19 0.88
CA VAL A 15 -7.74 6.31 -0.02
C VAL A 15 -9.04 6.39 0.76
N LEU A 16 -9.15 5.70 1.89
CA LEU A 16 -10.36 5.75 2.71
C LEU A 16 -10.39 7.07 3.48
N PRO A 17 -11.44 7.91 3.30
CA PRO A 17 -11.48 9.26 3.84
C PRO A 17 -11.26 9.29 5.36
N HIS A 18 -11.90 8.37 6.09
CA HIS A 18 -11.85 8.34 7.54
C HIS A 18 -10.45 8.04 8.09
N LEU A 19 -9.77 7.05 7.51
CA LEU A 19 -8.40 6.71 7.86
C LEU A 19 -7.42 7.82 7.45
N THR A 20 -7.66 8.46 6.32
CA THR A 20 -6.81 9.55 5.82
C THR A 20 -6.89 10.76 6.76
N VAL A 21 -8.09 11.13 7.22
CA VAL A 21 -8.29 12.24 8.16
C VAL A 21 -7.63 11.94 9.51
N ALA A 22 -7.83 10.73 10.06
CA ALA A 22 -7.24 10.32 11.33
C ALA A 22 -5.70 10.43 11.34
N VAL A 23 -5.05 10.11 10.23
CA VAL A 23 -3.59 10.07 10.12
C VAL A 23 -2.97 11.42 9.71
N THR A 24 -3.78 12.36 9.22
CA THR A 24 -3.30 13.64 8.67
C THR A 24 -3.39 14.84 9.63
N GLN A 25 -3.84 14.66 10.87
CA GLN A 25 -3.85 15.71 11.89
C GLN A 25 -2.44 16.26 12.17
N GLU A 26 -2.31 17.57 12.43
CA GLU A 26 -0.99 18.24 12.52
C GLU A 26 -0.13 17.69 13.66
N ALA A 27 -0.72 17.43 14.83
CA ALA A 27 -0.02 16.83 15.97
C ALA A 27 0.54 15.43 15.64
N VAL A 28 -0.20 14.65 14.86
CA VAL A 28 0.20 13.31 14.39
C VAL A 28 1.31 13.43 13.34
N ARG A 29 1.22 14.41 12.43
CA ARG A 29 2.26 14.67 11.41
C ARG A 29 3.61 15.02 12.04
N LYS A 30 3.65 15.85 13.09
CA LYS A 30 4.90 16.21 13.79
C LYS A 30 5.55 14.97 14.44
N LYS A 31 4.77 14.19 15.19
CA LYS A 31 5.25 12.94 15.81
C LYS A 31 5.71 11.92 14.76
N LYS A 32 4.98 11.79 13.66
CA LYS A 32 5.32 10.92 12.54
C LYS A 32 6.68 11.27 11.90
N ARG A 33 7.01 12.56 11.73
CA ARG A 33 8.33 12.97 11.21
C ARG A 33 9.46 12.50 12.12
N LEU A 34 9.32 12.65 13.44
CA LEU A 34 10.29 12.16 14.42
C LEU A 34 10.42 10.63 14.39
N VAL A 35 9.29 9.93 14.33
CA VAL A 35 9.24 8.46 14.25
C VAL A 35 9.82 7.94 12.94
N MET A 36 9.85 8.72 11.87
CA MET A 36 10.52 8.35 10.62
C MET A 36 12.02 8.61 10.63
N LEU A 37 12.51 9.63 11.36
CA LEU A 37 13.93 9.97 11.40
C LEU A 37 14.76 8.93 12.17
N ALA A 38 14.30 8.57 13.38
CA ALA A 38 15.08 7.71 14.28
C ALA A 38 15.37 6.30 13.71
N PRO A 39 14.41 5.60 13.08
CA PRO A 39 14.67 4.29 12.50
C PRO A 39 15.60 4.32 11.29
N GLY A 40 15.58 5.38 10.49
CA GLY A 40 16.52 5.52 9.37
C GLY A 40 17.98 5.60 9.84
N LEU A 41 18.23 6.38 10.90
CA LEU A 41 19.54 6.47 11.54
C LEU A 41 19.94 5.14 12.19
N ALA A 42 19.03 4.51 12.93
CA ALA A 42 19.28 3.21 13.56
C ALA A 42 19.61 2.14 12.53
N ALA A 43 18.86 2.09 11.42
CA ALA A 43 19.09 1.17 10.31
C ALA A 43 20.44 1.40 9.64
N PHE A 44 20.87 2.66 9.47
CA PHE A 44 22.22 3.00 9.00
C PHE A 44 23.31 2.48 9.94
N VAL A 45 23.16 2.69 11.26
CA VAL A 45 24.12 2.18 12.26
C VAL A 45 24.19 0.66 12.24
N VAL A 46 23.04 -0.02 12.21
CA VAL A 46 22.97 -1.49 12.12
C VAL A 46 23.67 -1.99 10.85
N TYR A 47 23.39 -1.37 9.70
CA TYR A 47 24.08 -1.71 8.45
C TYR A 47 25.60 -1.55 8.57
N ARG A 48 26.08 -0.44 9.14
CA ARG A 48 27.52 -0.20 9.32
C ARG A 48 28.18 -1.21 10.25
N LEU A 49 27.48 -1.66 11.30
CA LEU A 49 27.99 -2.67 12.23
C LEU A 49 28.02 -4.06 11.59
N VAL A 50 26.94 -4.47 10.91
CA VAL A 50 26.89 -5.78 10.24
C VAL A 50 27.94 -5.86 9.13
N LYS A 51 28.18 -4.75 8.42
CA LYS A 51 29.21 -4.66 7.39
C LYS A 51 30.63 -4.97 7.89
N LEU A 52 30.91 -4.83 9.20
CA LEU A 52 32.20 -5.21 9.76
C LEU A 52 32.44 -6.71 9.76
N VAL A 53 31.37 -7.51 9.65
CA VAL A 53 31.41 -8.97 9.76
C VAL A 53 31.01 -9.66 8.45
N ASP A 54 30.02 -9.12 7.74
CA ASP A 54 29.53 -9.63 6.46
C ASP A 54 29.45 -8.48 5.44
N PRO A 55 30.10 -8.58 4.26
CA PRO A 55 30.00 -7.56 3.22
C PRO A 55 28.58 -7.38 2.64
N LEU A 56 27.61 -8.23 3.00
CA LEU A 56 26.21 -8.17 2.55
C LEU A 56 26.10 -8.19 1.01
N ALA A 57 27.02 -8.90 0.35
CA ALA A 57 27.06 -9.04 -1.09
C ALA A 57 25.95 -9.98 -1.62
N GLU A 58 25.44 -10.87 -0.77
CA GLU A 58 24.34 -11.74 -1.13
C GLU A 58 22.98 -11.03 -0.94
N PRO A 59 22.12 -10.97 -1.98
CA PRO A 59 20.82 -10.32 -1.85
C PRO A 59 19.95 -10.92 -0.74
N ALA A 60 20.00 -12.25 -0.55
CA ALA A 60 19.19 -12.93 0.45
C ALA A 60 19.57 -12.51 1.88
N THR A 61 20.86 -12.44 2.22
CA THR A 61 21.31 -12.04 3.56
C THR A 61 20.95 -10.59 3.84
N MET A 62 21.11 -9.71 2.85
CA MET A 62 20.70 -8.30 2.94
C MET A 62 19.18 -8.16 3.16
N LEU A 63 18.36 -8.90 2.41
CA LEU A 63 16.90 -8.87 2.56
C LEU A 63 16.45 -9.39 3.91
N VAL A 64 17.05 -10.46 4.42
CA VAL A 64 16.78 -10.97 5.77
C VAL A 64 17.13 -9.93 6.82
N LEU A 65 18.31 -9.30 6.73
CA LEU A 65 18.71 -8.22 7.63
C LEU A 65 17.71 -7.06 7.59
N SER A 66 17.34 -6.61 6.38
CA SER A 66 16.37 -5.52 6.19
C SER A 66 15.02 -5.87 6.80
N GLY A 67 14.54 -7.11 6.60
CA GLY A 67 13.31 -7.61 7.18
C GLY A 67 13.35 -7.63 8.72
N LEU A 68 14.46 -8.10 9.32
CA LEU A 68 14.64 -8.15 10.77
C LEU A 68 14.68 -6.76 11.40
N VAL A 69 15.44 -5.84 10.80
CA VAL A 69 15.49 -4.43 11.24
C VAL A 69 14.10 -3.80 11.14
N SER A 70 13.43 -3.99 10.01
CA SER A 70 12.07 -3.50 9.79
C SER A 70 11.05 -4.09 10.76
N ALA A 71 11.18 -5.36 11.15
CA ALA A 71 10.34 -6.02 12.15
C ALA A 71 10.48 -5.38 13.55
N ALA A 72 11.72 -5.16 13.99
CA ALA A 72 12.00 -4.46 15.25
C ALA A 72 11.45 -3.02 15.22
N THR A 73 11.65 -2.32 14.11
CA THR A 73 11.13 -0.97 13.89
C THR A 73 9.61 -0.92 13.88
N ALA A 74 8.93 -1.88 13.25
CA ALA A 74 7.48 -1.94 13.23
C ALA A 74 6.91 -2.10 14.64
N LEU A 75 7.49 -2.97 15.47
CA LEU A 75 7.07 -3.14 16.87
C LEU A 75 7.24 -1.84 17.67
N TRP A 76 8.40 -1.19 17.51
CA TRP A 76 8.68 0.06 18.20
C TRP A 76 7.74 1.19 17.74
N ALA A 77 7.57 1.39 16.44
CA ALA A 77 6.75 2.45 15.88
C ALA A 77 5.26 2.23 16.18
N TYR A 78 4.78 0.99 16.13
CA TYR A 78 3.43 0.62 16.54
C TYR A 78 3.17 0.95 18.01
N ARG A 79 4.12 0.62 18.90
CA ARG A 79 4.06 0.99 20.32
C ARG A 79 3.95 2.50 20.52
N VAL A 80 4.75 3.27 19.78
CA VAL A 80 4.71 4.74 19.83
C VAL A 80 3.37 5.28 19.32
N GLY A 81 2.84 4.72 18.23
CA GLY A 81 1.51 5.08 17.71
C GLY A 81 0.37 4.73 18.67
N ARG A 82 0.47 3.58 19.35
CA ARG A 82 -0.48 3.14 20.38
C ARG A 82 -0.41 3.90 21.69
N ALA A 83 0.68 4.64 21.92
CA ALA A 83 0.97 5.35 23.17
C ALA A 83 0.81 4.47 24.43
N ALA A 84 1.22 3.20 24.35
CA ALA A 84 1.02 2.20 25.40
C ALA A 84 2.31 1.39 25.66
N PRO A 85 2.51 0.84 26.87
CA PRO A 85 3.64 -0.04 27.15
C PRO A 85 3.48 -1.40 26.44
N LEU A 86 4.59 -2.08 26.17
CA LEU A 86 4.58 -3.38 25.45
C LEU A 86 3.64 -4.41 26.08
N ARG A 87 3.63 -4.50 27.42
CA ARG A 87 2.74 -5.42 28.15
C ARG A 87 1.26 -5.15 27.87
N ALA A 88 0.87 -3.88 27.76
CA ALA A 88 -0.49 -3.50 27.43
C ALA A 88 -0.84 -3.88 26.00
N LEU A 89 0.09 -3.75 25.04
CA LEU A 89 -0.14 -4.20 23.66
C LEU A 89 -0.50 -5.69 23.61
N TRP A 90 0.28 -6.54 24.28
CA TRP A 90 0.03 -7.99 24.25
C TRP A 90 -1.29 -8.38 24.92
N LYS A 91 -1.62 -7.74 26.05
CA LYS A 91 -2.87 -8.02 26.78
C LYS A 91 -4.10 -7.47 26.07
N GLU A 92 -4.01 -6.26 25.54
CA GLU A 92 -5.14 -5.56 24.96
C GLU A 92 -5.34 -5.92 23.48
N ASP A 93 -4.30 -5.79 22.66
CA ASP A 93 -4.42 -5.96 21.21
C ASP A 93 -4.30 -7.41 20.76
N GLY A 94 -3.76 -8.27 21.62
CA GLY A 94 -3.62 -9.70 21.39
C GLY A 94 -2.43 -10.07 20.51
N ALA A 95 -1.95 -11.29 20.71
CA ALA A 95 -0.77 -11.81 20.00
C ALA A 95 -0.94 -11.85 18.48
N ARG A 96 -2.18 -12.03 17.98
CA ARG A 96 -2.47 -12.10 16.55
C ARG A 96 -2.23 -10.77 15.83
N LEU A 97 -2.61 -9.64 16.42
CA LEU A 97 -2.40 -8.34 15.79
C LEU A 97 -0.91 -7.98 15.81
N ILE A 98 -0.24 -8.22 16.93
CA ILE A 98 1.19 -7.92 17.08
C ILE A 98 2.02 -8.80 16.13
N SER A 99 1.74 -10.11 16.05
CA SER A 99 2.44 -10.99 15.11
C SER A 99 2.18 -10.59 13.67
N TRP A 100 0.98 -10.07 13.36
CA TRP A 100 0.70 -9.53 12.04
C TRP A 100 1.48 -8.23 11.75
N VAL A 101 1.56 -7.29 12.69
CA VAL A 101 2.35 -6.06 12.54
C VAL A 101 3.84 -6.39 12.39
N VAL A 102 4.39 -7.25 13.24
CA VAL A 102 5.83 -7.58 13.21
C VAL A 102 6.18 -8.43 11.99
N GLY A 103 5.39 -9.46 11.71
CA GLY A 103 5.66 -10.40 10.62
C GLY A 103 5.34 -9.84 9.23
N TRP A 104 4.13 -9.32 9.02
CA TRP A 104 3.70 -8.87 7.69
C TRP A 104 4.08 -7.43 7.40
N ILE A 105 3.79 -6.49 8.32
CA ILE A 105 4.10 -5.07 8.11
C ILE A 105 5.59 -4.78 8.37
N GLY A 106 6.20 -5.48 9.32
CA GLY A 106 7.60 -5.35 9.64
C GLY A 106 8.49 -6.11 8.67
N PHE A 107 8.49 -7.43 8.78
CA PHE A 107 9.42 -8.28 8.04
C PHE A 107 9.09 -8.36 6.55
N ALA A 108 7.92 -8.91 6.18
CA ALA A 108 7.59 -9.19 4.77
C ALA A 108 7.51 -7.91 3.92
N TYR A 109 6.81 -6.89 4.42
CA TYR A 109 6.73 -5.60 3.74
C TYR A 109 8.08 -4.87 3.70
N GLY A 110 8.92 -5.00 4.73
CA GLY A 110 10.30 -4.49 4.72
C GLY A 110 11.16 -5.13 3.61
N VAL A 111 11.05 -6.45 3.44
CA VAL A 111 11.69 -7.19 2.33
C VAL A 111 11.18 -6.70 0.98
N GLN A 112 9.85 -6.58 0.82
CA GLN A 112 9.25 -6.07 -0.43
C GLN A 112 9.75 -4.67 -0.78
N LEU A 113 9.76 -3.75 0.18
CA LEU A 113 10.26 -2.39 -0.05
C LEU A 113 11.75 -2.37 -0.38
N SER A 114 12.53 -3.27 0.20
CA SER A 114 13.95 -3.41 -0.13
C SER A 114 14.13 -3.86 -1.59
N LEU A 115 13.37 -4.88 -2.03
CA LEU A 115 13.35 -5.32 -3.43
C LEU A 115 12.93 -4.19 -4.37
N MET A 116 11.90 -3.44 -4.01
CA MET A 116 11.44 -2.27 -4.77
C MET A 116 12.57 -1.24 -4.92
N VAL A 117 13.29 -0.91 -3.84
CA VAL A 117 14.38 0.07 -3.89
C VAL A 117 15.55 -0.43 -4.75
N LEU A 118 15.94 -1.69 -4.60
CA LEU A 118 16.99 -2.28 -5.43
C LEU A 118 16.62 -2.26 -6.91
N ALA A 119 15.39 -2.66 -7.25
CA ALA A 119 14.91 -2.64 -8.62
C ALA A 119 14.80 -1.21 -9.15
N LEU A 120 14.38 -0.24 -8.33
CA LEU A 120 14.30 1.17 -8.69
C LEU A 120 15.69 1.71 -9.05
N LEU A 121 16.70 1.46 -8.23
CA LEU A 121 18.07 1.93 -8.48
C LEU A 121 18.65 1.28 -9.75
N ARG A 122 18.38 -0.01 -9.98
CA ARG A 122 18.80 -0.70 -11.20
C ARG A 122 18.12 -0.14 -12.46
N VAL A 123 16.79 -0.06 -12.47
CA VAL A 123 16.00 0.28 -13.67
C VAL A 123 16.07 1.76 -14.01
N LEU A 124 16.03 2.65 -13.01
CA LEU A 124 15.93 4.10 -13.22
C LEU A 124 17.26 4.84 -13.09
N VAL A 125 18.18 4.34 -12.26
CA VAL A 125 19.45 5.04 -11.95
C VAL A 125 20.65 4.30 -12.55
N HIS A 126 20.46 3.10 -13.11
CA HIS A 126 21.53 2.20 -13.56
C HIS A 126 22.57 1.90 -12.48
N TYR A 127 22.15 1.96 -11.21
CA TYR A 127 23.00 1.67 -10.05
C TYR A 127 22.66 0.29 -9.49
N ASP A 128 23.38 -0.72 -9.98
CA ASP A 128 23.08 -2.14 -9.75
C ASP A 128 23.74 -2.68 -8.48
N PHE A 129 22.93 -3.30 -7.62
CA PHE A 129 23.39 -3.96 -6.39
C PHE A 129 24.38 -5.08 -6.68
N LEU A 130 24.19 -5.85 -7.76
CA LEU A 130 25.08 -6.96 -8.09
C LEU A 130 26.50 -6.51 -8.47
N ARG A 131 26.67 -5.24 -8.87
CA ARG A 131 27.97 -4.65 -9.22
C ARG A 131 28.53 -3.78 -8.10
N HIS A 132 27.66 -3.06 -7.41
CA HIS A 132 28.00 -2.13 -6.33
C HIS A 132 27.08 -2.40 -5.14
N PRO A 133 27.35 -3.40 -4.28
CA PRO A 133 26.39 -3.84 -3.26
C PRO A 133 26.16 -2.80 -2.16
N ASP A 134 27.19 -2.00 -1.84
CA ASP A 134 27.21 -1.14 -0.66
C ASP A 134 26.14 -0.03 -0.65
N GLY A 135 26.10 0.79 -1.69
CA GLY A 135 25.16 1.92 -1.77
C GLY A 135 23.70 1.46 -1.82
N PRO A 136 23.30 0.58 -2.76
CA PRO A 136 21.95 0.09 -2.89
C PRO A 136 21.46 -0.68 -1.65
N ALA A 137 22.29 -1.51 -1.01
CA ALA A 137 21.92 -2.21 0.23
C ALA A 137 21.59 -1.23 1.35
N MET A 138 22.47 -0.25 1.56
CA MET A 138 22.27 0.77 2.59
C MET A 138 20.98 1.55 2.33
N MET A 139 20.76 2.01 1.10
CA MET A 139 19.55 2.75 0.72
C MET A 139 18.29 1.89 0.89
N ALA A 140 18.33 0.63 0.47
CA ALA A 140 17.20 -0.30 0.61
C ALA A 140 16.80 -0.50 2.07
N ILE A 141 17.76 -0.79 2.95
CA ILE A 141 17.52 -1.01 4.38
C ILE A 141 16.94 0.27 5.04
N ILE A 142 17.53 1.43 4.77
CA ILE A 142 17.07 2.71 5.36
C ILE A 142 15.66 3.08 4.86
N ILE A 143 15.42 3.02 3.55
CA ILE A 143 14.14 3.43 2.95
C ILE A 143 13.03 2.45 3.35
N ALA A 144 13.30 1.15 3.38
CA ALA A 144 12.35 0.15 3.86
C ALA A 144 12.01 0.40 5.33
N CYS A 145 13.02 0.52 6.19
CA CYS A 145 12.83 0.73 7.62
C CYS A 145 12.03 2.01 7.94
N THR A 146 12.34 3.13 7.28
CA THR A 146 11.63 4.41 7.49
C THR A 146 10.18 4.35 7.01
N SER A 147 9.92 3.64 5.91
CA SER A 147 8.57 3.43 5.39
C SER A 147 7.74 2.51 6.28
N VAL A 148 8.33 1.43 6.78
CA VAL A 148 7.72 0.50 7.74
C VAL A 148 7.41 1.21 9.06
N ALA A 149 8.33 2.02 9.58
CA ALA A 149 8.11 2.82 10.79
C ALA A 149 6.88 3.71 10.67
N ARG A 150 6.76 4.40 9.52
CA ARG A 150 5.62 5.25 9.23
C ARG A 150 4.32 4.47 9.28
N ASP A 151 4.24 3.38 8.52
CA ASP A 151 2.99 2.64 8.35
C ASP A 151 2.58 1.92 9.65
N ALA A 152 3.54 1.35 10.39
CA ALA A 152 3.30 0.73 11.69
C ALA A 152 2.83 1.76 12.74
N PHE A 153 3.38 2.97 12.73
CA PHE A 153 2.92 4.08 13.58
C PHE A 153 1.47 4.47 13.25
N GLU A 154 1.13 4.61 11.96
CA GLU A 154 -0.23 4.92 11.52
C GLU A 154 -1.23 3.85 11.98
N ILE A 155 -0.88 2.56 11.83
CA ILE A 155 -1.71 1.44 12.31
C ILE A 155 -1.87 1.49 13.84
N GLY A 156 -0.80 1.76 14.57
CA GLY A 156 -0.85 1.91 16.03
C GLY A 156 -1.76 3.05 16.48
N HIS A 157 -1.71 4.18 15.77
CA HIS A 157 -2.56 5.33 16.04
C HIS A 157 -4.05 5.05 15.74
N VAL A 158 -4.35 4.42 14.60
CA VAL A 158 -5.71 3.98 14.24
C VAL A 158 -6.27 3.05 15.33
N ARG A 159 -5.45 2.14 15.86
CA ARG A 159 -5.86 1.24 16.95
C ARG A 159 -6.11 1.99 18.27
N LEU A 160 -5.33 3.03 18.56
CA LEU A 160 -5.59 3.91 19.71
C LEU A 160 -6.95 4.61 19.60
N LEU A 161 -7.30 5.10 18.40
CA LEU A 161 -8.60 5.75 18.16
C LEU A 161 -9.77 4.78 18.33
N GLN A 162 -9.66 3.55 17.82
CA GLN A 162 -10.67 2.50 18.06
C GLN A 162 -10.90 2.24 19.55
N ARG A 163 -9.82 2.19 20.33
CA ARG A 163 -9.89 1.97 21.79
C ARG A 163 -10.56 3.13 22.53
N ARG A 164 -10.48 4.34 21.98
CA ARG A 164 -11.14 5.54 22.51
C ARG A 164 -12.61 5.65 22.10
N GLY A 165 -13.14 4.64 21.40
CA GLY A 165 -14.54 4.58 20.99
C GLY A 165 -14.84 5.20 19.63
N GLU A 166 -13.82 5.59 18.85
CA GLU A 166 -14.06 6.07 17.49
C GLU A 166 -14.44 4.93 16.54
N SER A 167 -15.48 5.15 15.73
CA SER A 167 -16.00 4.15 14.80
C SER A 167 -15.11 4.01 13.56
N ILE A 168 -14.12 3.12 13.63
CA ILE A 168 -13.27 2.79 12.46
C ILE A 168 -13.86 1.57 11.76
N LEU A 169 -14.61 1.82 10.69
CA LEU A 169 -15.32 0.82 9.89
C LEU A 169 -14.38 -0.14 9.15
N THR A 170 -13.20 0.32 8.75
CA THR A 170 -12.23 -0.47 8.00
C THR A 170 -10.90 -0.47 8.73
N PHE A 171 -10.56 -1.57 9.41
CA PHE A 171 -9.21 -1.76 9.92
C PHE A 171 -8.33 -2.42 8.84
N PRO A 172 -7.07 -1.98 8.65
CA PRO A 172 -6.23 -2.42 7.54
C PRO A 172 -5.54 -3.79 7.77
N ASP A 173 -6.24 -4.80 8.30
CA ASP A 173 -5.71 -6.15 8.60
C ASP A 173 -6.05 -7.23 7.52
N GLY A 174 -6.55 -6.78 6.37
CA GLY A 174 -7.03 -7.64 5.29
C GLY A 174 -8.31 -8.41 5.61
N ALA A 175 -8.90 -8.31 6.81
CA ALA A 175 -10.17 -8.97 7.12
C ALA A 175 -11.31 -8.49 6.21
N PRO A 176 -11.45 -7.17 5.94
CA PRO A 176 -12.49 -6.70 5.03
C PRO A 176 -12.30 -7.20 3.59
N LEU A 177 -11.05 -7.39 3.14
CA LEU A 177 -10.78 -7.97 1.82
C LEU A 177 -11.23 -9.44 1.76
N ARG A 178 -10.90 -10.24 2.79
CA ARG A 178 -11.35 -11.63 2.89
C ARG A 178 -12.87 -11.76 2.94
N LEU A 179 -13.55 -10.83 3.61
CA LEU A 179 -15.00 -10.76 3.60
C LEU A 179 -15.55 -10.45 2.20
N LEU A 180 -14.94 -9.51 1.48
CA LEU A 180 -15.30 -9.22 0.09
C LEU A 180 -15.13 -10.44 -0.81
N PHE A 181 -14.02 -11.17 -0.69
CA PHE A 181 -13.78 -12.41 -1.43
C PHE A 181 -14.89 -13.45 -1.21
N ARG A 182 -15.40 -13.56 0.02
CA ARG A 182 -16.49 -14.49 0.34
C ARG A 182 -17.85 -13.99 -0.14
N ALA A 183 -18.09 -12.69 -0.07
CA ALA A 183 -19.37 -12.09 -0.41
C ALA A 183 -19.57 -11.91 -1.92
N HIS A 184 -18.51 -11.55 -2.67
CA HIS A 184 -18.58 -11.24 -4.10
C HIS A 184 -17.42 -11.89 -4.90
N PRO A 185 -17.26 -13.22 -4.86
CA PRO A 185 -16.15 -13.89 -5.54
C PRO A 185 -16.19 -13.70 -7.07
N GLY A 186 -17.37 -13.73 -7.68
CA GLY A 186 -17.54 -13.67 -9.13
C GLY A 186 -17.02 -12.38 -9.77
N PRO A 187 -17.56 -11.20 -9.40
CA PRO A 187 -17.11 -9.92 -9.97
C PRO A 187 -15.62 -9.66 -9.74
N LEU A 188 -15.11 -10.05 -8.57
CA LEU A 188 -13.72 -9.86 -8.20
C LEU A 188 -12.78 -10.77 -9.02
N ALA A 189 -13.14 -12.04 -9.20
CA ALA A 189 -12.41 -12.96 -10.06
C ALA A 189 -12.43 -12.52 -11.53
N GLN A 190 -13.57 -12.03 -12.01
CA GLN A 190 -13.70 -11.52 -13.37
C GLN A 190 -12.79 -10.32 -13.61
N TRP A 191 -12.83 -9.30 -12.74
CA TRP A 191 -11.96 -8.12 -12.87
C TRP A 191 -10.48 -8.47 -12.77
N SER A 192 -10.11 -9.33 -11.82
CA SER A 192 -8.72 -9.73 -11.64
C SER A 192 -8.23 -10.57 -12.82
N GLY A 193 -9.01 -11.54 -13.29
CA GLY A 193 -8.65 -12.41 -14.41
C GLY A 193 -8.53 -11.65 -15.73
N LEU A 194 -9.50 -10.78 -16.04
CA LEU A 194 -9.44 -9.93 -17.23
C LEU A 194 -8.25 -8.99 -17.18
N ALA A 195 -7.92 -8.45 -16.02
CA ALA A 195 -6.75 -7.59 -15.84
C ALA A 195 -5.43 -8.35 -16.00
N VAL A 196 -5.33 -9.60 -15.52
CA VAL A 196 -4.14 -10.45 -15.74
C VAL A 196 -3.93 -10.67 -17.23
N CYS A 197 -4.95 -11.16 -17.94
CA CYS A 197 -4.85 -11.41 -19.38
C CYS A 197 -4.58 -10.12 -20.17
N GLY A 198 -5.30 -9.05 -19.87
CA GLY A 198 -5.15 -7.76 -20.54
C GLY A 198 -3.77 -7.15 -20.32
N GLY A 199 -3.28 -7.15 -19.07
CA GLY A 199 -1.95 -6.66 -18.72
C GLY A 199 -0.84 -7.43 -19.42
N MET A 200 -0.95 -8.76 -19.45
CA MET A 200 0.01 -9.63 -20.14
C MET A 200 0.02 -9.37 -21.66
N ILE A 201 -1.14 -9.35 -22.31
CA ILE A 201 -1.26 -9.11 -23.76
C ILE A 201 -0.71 -7.74 -24.13
N LEU A 202 -1.06 -6.70 -23.37
CA LEU A 202 -0.60 -5.33 -23.64
C LEU A 202 0.91 -5.20 -23.46
N ALA A 203 1.49 -5.77 -22.40
CA ALA A 203 2.93 -5.73 -22.18
C ALA A 203 3.72 -6.45 -23.30
N LEU A 204 3.23 -7.62 -23.71
CA LEU A 204 3.79 -8.35 -24.85
C LEU A 204 3.63 -7.57 -26.16
N GLY A 205 2.49 -6.93 -26.37
CA GLY A 205 2.23 -6.07 -27.53
C GLY A 205 3.22 -4.90 -27.60
N VAL A 206 3.42 -4.19 -26.49
CA VAL A 206 4.40 -3.09 -26.38
C VAL A 206 5.81 -3.55 -26.71
N ALA A 207 6.22 -4.73 -26.22
CA ALA A 207 7.50 -5.34 -26.54
C ALA A 207 7.65 -5.72 -28.03
N ARG A 208 6.55 -5.98 -28.73
CA ARG A 208 6.56 -6.30 -30.17
C ARG A 208 6.61 -5.06 -31.05
N VAL A 209 5.98 -3.96 -30.63
CA VAL A 209 5.82 -2.75 -31.44
C VAL A 209 7.09 -1.89 -31.47
N SER A 210 7.88 -1.87 -30.39
CA SER A 210 9.06 -0.99 -30.32
C SER A 210 10.22 -1.64 -29.58
N GLU A 211 11.45 -1.31 -29.97
CA GLU A 211 12.67 -1.69 -29.24
C GLU A 211 12.70 -1.05 -27.85
N ALA A 212 12.25 0.21 -27.73
CA ALA A 212 12.08 0.89 -26.44
C ALA A 212 11.15 0.10 -25.51
N GLY A 213 10.09 -0.49 -26.06
CA GLY A 213 9.14 -1.35 -25.33
C GLY A 213 9.72 -2.69 -24.87
N ARG A 214 10.92 -3.10 -25.32
CA ARG A 214 11.62 -4.30 -24.82
C ARG A 214 12.55 -3.99 -23.65
N THR A 215 12.91 -2.73 -23.46
CA THR A 215 13.78 -2.31 -22.36
C THR A 215 13.08 -2.44 -21.01
N GLU A 216 13.85 -2.66 -19.94
CA GLU A 216 13.31 -2.74 -18.57
C GLU A 216 12.54 -1.45 -18.20
N LEU A 217 13.05 -0.29 -18.62
CA LEU A 217 12.42 1.01 -18.42
C LEU A 217 11.11 1.14 -19.22
N GLY A 218 11.10 0.72 -20.48
CA GLY A 218 9.90 0.75 -21.33
C GLY A 218 8.79 -0.13 -20.78
N GLN A 219 9.12 -1.34 -20.33
CA GLN A 219 8.16 -2.23 -19.65
C GLN A 219 7.70 -1.65 -18.31
N PHE A 220 8.60 -1.07 -17.52
CA PHE A 220 8.23 -0.38 -16.28
C PHE A 220 7.19 0.72 -16.54
N VAL A 221 7.43 1.61 -17.50
CA VAL A 221 6.50 2.70 -17.85
C VAL A 221 5.18 2.13 -18.36
N ALA A 222 5.22 1.19 -19.30
CA ALA A 222 4.02 0.61 -19.90
C ALA A 222 3.13 -0.07 -18.85
N VAL A 223 3.69 -0.99 -18.06
CA VAL A 223 2.94 -1.73 -17.04
C VAL A 223 2.40 -0.79 -15.96
N THR A 224 3.15 0.24 -15.60
CA THR A 224 2.72 1.24 -14.61
C THR A 224 1.50 2.04 -15.10
N LEU A 225 1.50 2.48 -16.36
CA LEU A 225 0.37 3.20 -16.97
C LEU A 225 -0.86 2.30 -17.10
N ILE A 226 -0.66 1.07 -17.61
CA ILE A 226 -1.73 0.08 -17.78
C ILE A 226 -2.35 -0.28 -16.42
N GLY A 227 -1.52 -0.61 -15.43
CA GLY A 227 -1.95 -0.95 -14.09
C GLY A 227 -2.72 0.18 -13.40
N GLY A 228 -2.28 1.43 -13.58
CA GLY A 228 -2.99 2.61 -13.07
C GLY A 228 -4.37 2.80 -13.71
N CYS A 229 -4.49 2.61 -15.02
CA CYS A 229 -5.77 2.67 -15.74
C CYS A 229 -6.72 1.54 -15.31
N ILE A 230 -6.21 0.32 -15.19
CA ILE A 230 -6.97 -0.84 -14.70
C ILE A 230 -7.47 -0.62 -13.27
N ALA A 231 -6.61 -0.10 -12.39
CA ALA A 231 -6.98 0.21 -11.01
C ALA A 231 -8.12 1.22 -10.93
N LEU A 232 -8.06 2.28 -11.75
CA LEU A 232 -9.13 3.29 -11.83
C LEU A 232 -10.44 2.66 -12.31
N ALA A 233 -10.41 1.88 -13.38
CA ALA A 233 -11.60 1.22 -13.92
C ALA A 233 -12.23 0.26 -12.90
N ALA A 234 -11.40 -0.57 -12.25
CA ALA A 234 -11.85 -1.51 -11.22
C ALA A 234 -12.41 -0.78 -9.99
N TYR A 235 -11.80 0.34 -9.59
CA TYR A 235 -12.30 1.19 -8.50
C TYR A 235 -13.68 1.77 -8.79
N LEU A 236 -13.90 2.31 -9.99
CA LEU A 236 -15.21 2.82 -10.39
C LEU A 236 -16.27 1.71 -10.43
N ALA A 237 -15.88 0.50 -10.84
CA ALA A 237 -16.77 -0.66 -10.83
C ALA A 237 -17.10 -1.15 -9.40
N GLY A 238 -16.12 -1.12 -8.49
CA GLY A 238 -16.29 -1.53 -7.10
C GLY A 238 -17.23 -0.62 -6.30
N GLU A 239 -17.38 0.65 -6.67
CA GLU A 239 -18.27 1.58 -5.97
C GLU A 239 -19.78 1.28 -6.17
N GLN A 240 -20.12 0.39 -7.12
CA GLN A 240 -21.47 -0.17 -7.34
C GLN A 240 -22.61 0.87 -7.26
N ARG A 241 -22.42 2.04 -7.90
CA ARG A 241 -23.43 3.13 -7.95
C ARG A 241 -24.41 2.94 -9.13
N PRO A 242 -25.62 3.54 -9.08
CA PRO A 242 -26.60 3.44 -10.18
C PRO A 242 -26.02 3.98 -11.49
N GLY A 243 -26.22 3.26 -12.60
CA GLY A 243 -25.68 3.61 -13.94
C GLY A 243 -24.33 2.96 -14.30
N GLY A 244 -23.68 2.27 -13.36
CA GLY A 244 -22.45 1.52 -13.62
C GLY A 244 -21.20 2.38 -13.81
N TRP A 245 -20.06 1.73 -14.03
CA TRP A 245 -18.76 2.40 -14.06
C TRP A 245 -18.56 3.33 -15.26
N ARG A 246 -19.14 3.00 -16.42
CA ARG A 246 -19.02 3.79 -17.66
C ARG A 246 -19.73 5.13 -17.59
N ALA A 247 -20.98 5.13 -17.08
CA ALA A 247 -21.73 6.36 -16.88
C ALA A 247 -20.95 7.29 -15.94
N ARG A 248 -20.38 6.73 -14.88
CA ARG A 248 -19.67 7.52 -13.88
C ARG A 248 -18.38 8.16 -14.40
N LEU A 249 -17.67 7.47 -15.29
CA LEU A 249 -16.47 8.01 -15.94
C LEU A 249 -16.80 9.27 -16.75
N GLY A 250 -18.02 9.37 -17.31
CA GLY A 250 -18.52 10.57 -17.99
C GLY A 250 -19.00 11.68 -17.04
N THR A 251 -19.38 11.35 -15.80
CA THR A 251 -19.88 12.33 -14.82
C THR A 251 -18.82 12.89 -13.88
N LEU A 252 -17.71 12.19 -13.67
CA LEU A 252 -16.63 12.64 -12.78
C LEU A 252 -15.75 13.67 -13.50
N GLY A 253 -15.39 14.73 -12.79
CA GLY A 253 -14.42 15.70 -13.31
C GLY A 253 -13.05 15.07 -13.55
N TRP A 254 -12.40 15.45 -14.65
CA TRP A 254 -11.05 14.99 -15.03
C TRP A 254 -10.03 15.12 -13.90
N SER A 255 -10.15 16.14 -13.05
CA SER A 255 -9.27 16.35 -11.90
C SER A 255 -9.38 15.23 -10.86
N GLU A 256 -10.56 14.66 -10.64
CA GLU A 256 -10.75 13.56 -9.68
C GLU A 256 -10.24 12.22 -10.23
N LEU A 257 -10.48 11.99 -11.52
CA LEU A 257 -9.98 10.81 -12.23
C LEU A 257 -8.44 10.84 -12.27
N PHE A 258 -7.86 11.97 -12.67
CA PHE A 258 -6.40 12.14 -12.70
C PHE A 258 -5.80 12.00 -11.31
N ARG A 259 -6.43 12.57 -10.27
CA ARG A 259 -5.95 12.44 -8.90
C ARG A 259 -5.84 10.96 -8.51
N PHE A 260 -6.90 10.16 -8.68
CA PHE A 260 -6.87 8.73 -8.33
C PHE A 260 -5.91 7.95 -9.22
N TRP A 261 -5.87 8.25 -10.53
CA TRP A 261 -5.00 7.59 -11.48
C TRP A 261 -3.53 7.82 -11.16
N TRP A 262 -3.12 9.07 -10.95
CA TRP A 262 -1.77 9.42 -10.52
C TRP A 262 -1.45 8.87 -9.13
N TRP A 263 -2.39 9.03 -8.20
CA TRP A 263 -2.28 8.54 -6.83
C TRP A 263 -3.63 8.07 -6.26
N PRO A 264 -3.83 6.77 -6.00
CA PRO A 264 -2.82 5.74 -5.82
C PRO A 264 -2.44 4.93 -7.08
N GLY A 265 -3.18 5.01 -8.18
CA GLY A 265 -3.11 4.02 -9.28
C GLY A 265 -1.70 3.77 -9.82
N LEU A 266 -1.06 4.81 -10.35
CA LEU A 266 0.25 4.76 -10.99
C LEU A 266 1.35 4.38 -9.99
N ALA A 267 1.38 5.04 -8.82
CA ALA A 267 2.43 4.81 -7.83
C ALA A 267 2.45 3.37 -7.28
N PHE A 268 1.28 2.77 -7.05
CA PHE A 268 1.23 1.38 -6.57
C PHE A 268 1.49 0.38 -7.68
N ALA A 269 1.06 0.64 -8.92
CA ALA A 269 1.41 -0.20 -10.07
C ALA A 269 2.94 -0.24 -10.28
N ALA A 270 3.59 0.93 -10.23
CA ALA A 270 5.05 1.05 -10.25
C ALA A 270 5.71 0.26 -9.11
N THR A 271 5.16 0.37 -7.90
CA THR A 271 5.71 -0.34 -6.73
C THR A 271 5.63 -1.85 -6.92
N TYR A 272 4.46 -2.41 -7.27
CA TYR A 272 4.33 -3.86 -7.45
C TYR A 272 5.19 -4.38 -8.59
N TYR A 273 5.30 -3.62 -9.69
CA TYR A 273 6.19 -3.98 -10.79
C TYR A 273 7.65 -4.09 -10.32
N LEU A 274 8.14 -3.07 -9.61
CA LEU A 274 9.52 -3.05 -9.11
C LEU A 274 9.76 -4.15 -8.07
N VAL A 275 8.80 -4.46 -7.20
CA VAL A 275 8.91 -5.58 -6.26
C VAL A 275 9.04 -6.91 -7.00
N LEU A 276 8.21 -7.16 -8.02
CA LEU A 276 8.24 -8.42 -8.77
C LEU A 276 9.49 -8.54 -9.64
N VAL A 277 9.90 -7.48 -10.33
CA VAL A 277 11.19 -7.45 -11.06
C VAL A 277 12.34 -7.66 -10.10
N GLY A 278 12.34 -6.97 -8.95
CA GLY A 278 13.36 -7.15 -7.91
C GLY A 278 13.43 -8.59 -7.41
N ALA A 279 12.28 -9.25 -7.19
CA ALA A 279 12.26 -10.66 -6.81
C ALA A 279 12.88 -11.55 -7.89
N VAL A 280 12.52 -11.35 -9.15
CA VAL A 280 13.06 -12.11 -10.29
C VAL A 280 14.57 -11.93 -10.45
N VAL A 281 15.07 -10.70 -10.34
CA VAL A 281 16.49 -10.39 -10.50
C VAL A 281 17.30 -10.82 -9.27
N PHE A 282 16.87 -10.48 -8.06
CA PHE A 282 17.69 -10.62 -6.85
C PHE A 282 17.47 -11.92 -6.08
N LEU A 283 16.28 -12.52 -6.14
CA LEU A 283 16.01 -13.82 -5.50
C LEU A 283 16.22 -14.99 -6.47
N PHE A 284 15.72 -14.86 -7.70
CA PHE A 284 15.83 -15.93 -8.71
C PHE A 284 17.06 -15.80 -9.61
N ARG A 285 17.85 -14.73 -9.47
CA ARG A 285 19.09 -14.47 -10.24
C ARG A 285 18.89 -14.53 -11.77
N LEU A 286 17.71 -14.13 -12.24
CA LEU A 286 17.39 -14.08 -13.66
C LEU A 286 17.75 -12.69 -14.20
N GLU A 287 18.99 -12.54 -14.70
CA GLU A 287 19.50 -11.26 -15.21
C GLU A 287 18.80 -10.80 -16.50
N GLN A 288 18.26 -11.74 -17.28
CA GLN A 288 17.47 -11.45 -18.48
C GLN A 288 16.04 -11.92 -18.28
N THR A 289 15.12 -10.96 -18.15
CA THR A 289 13.69 -11.27 -18.15
C THR A 289 13.23 -11.48 -19.60
N GLY A 290 13.10 -12.73 -20.02
CA GLY A 290 12.50 -13.05 -21.31
C GLY A 290 11.09 -12.46 -21.43
N GLY A 291 10.61 -12.24 -22.66
CA GLY A 291 9.32 -11.57 -22.89
C GLY A 291 8.13 -12.23 -22.16
N LEU A 292 8.15 -13.55 -22.00
CA LEU A 292 7.14 -14.27 -21.21
C LEU A 292 7.16 -13.88 -19.73
N ALA A 293 8.35 -13.74 -19.12
CA ALA A 293 8.50 -13.32 -17.73
C ALA A 293 7.98 -11.89 -17.53
N GLN A 294 8.30 -10.98 -18.46
CA GLN A 294 7.77 -9.61 -18.46
C GLN A 294 6.24 -9.59 -18.57
N GLY A 295 5.68 -10.41 -19.47
CA GLY A 295 4.24 -10.57 -19.61
C GLY A 295 3.57 -11.12 -18.34
N LEU A 296 4.18 -12.10 -17.66
CA LEU A 296 3.68 -12.65 -16.41
C LEU A 296 3.72 -11.61 -15.27
N ILE A 297 4.81 -10.83 -15.17
CA ILE A 297 4.91 -9.73 -14.20
C ILE A 297 3.81 -8.69 -14.49
N ALA A 298 3.65 -8.29 -15.74
CA ALA A 298 2.61 -7.32 -16.13
C ALA A 298 1.20 -7.79 -15.81
N GLY A 299 0.91 -9.07 -16.09
CA GLY A 299 -0.35 -9.71 -15.74
C GLY A 299 -0.58 -9.72 -14.22
N ALA A 300 0.44 -10.13 -13.45
CA ALA A 300 0.36 -10.16 -11.99
C ALA A 300 0.11 -8.77 -11.38
N VAL A 301 0.86 -7.74 -11.82
CA VAL A 301 0.65 -6.35 -11.38
C VAL A 301 -0.76 -5.90 -11.72
N SER A 302 -1.21 -6.11 -12.95
CA SER A 302 -2.54 -5.70 -13.41
C SER A 302 -3.65 -6.37 -12.61
N GLY A 303 -3.53 -7.67 -12.35
CA GLY A 303 -4.46 -8.44 -11.52
C GLY A 303 -4.54 -7.91 -10.08
N ILE A 304 -3.39 -7.66 -9.45
CA ILE A 304 -3.31 -7.08 -8.10
C ILE A 304 -3.93 -5.67 -8.07
N MET A 305 -3.64 -4.84 -9.07
CA MET A 305 -4.19 -3.49 -9.18
C MET A 305 -5.70 -3.49 -9.40
N ALA A 306 -6.23 -4.42 -10.19
CA ALA A 306 -7.67 -4.59 -10.36
C ALA A 306 -8.34 -5.04 -9.05
N LEU A 307 -7.75 -6.05 -8.38
CA LEU A 307 -8.24 -6.56 -7.10
C LEU A 307 -8.35 -5.45 -6.06
N TYR A 308 -7.26 -4.69 -5.87
CA TYR A 308 -7.22 -3.62 -4.88
C TYR A 308 -8.05 -2.41 -5.29
N GLY A 309 -8.07 -2.05 -6.57
CA GLY A 309 -8.95 -1.00 -7.10
C GLY A 309 -10.41 -1.32 -6.77
N TYR A 310 -10.88 -2.50 -7.14
CA TYR A 310 -12.24 -2.96 -6.86
C TYR A 310 -12.57 -2.97 -5.37
N TYR A 311 -11.66 -3.51 -4.55
CA TYR A 311 -11.81 -3.51 -3.09
C TYR A 311 -11.96 -2.10 -2.51
N LEU A 312 -11.14 -1.14 -2.95
CA LEU A 312 -11.21 0.24 -2.47
C LEU A 312 -12.53 0.91 -2.86
N GLY A 313 -13.02 0.66 -4.08
CA GLY A 313 -14.33 1.14 -4.52
C GLY A 313 -15.45 0.57 -3.65
N TYR A 314 -15.41 -0.73 -3.37
CA TYR A 314 -16.40 -1.40 -2.52
C TYR A 314 -16.39 -0.87 -1.09
N ARG A 315 -15.21 -0.69 -0.49
CA ARG A 315 -15.10 -0.15 0.88
C ARG A 315 -15.57 1.29 0.96
N ARG A 316 -15.29 2.12 -0.04
CA ARG A 316 -15.83 3.47 -0.11
C ARG A 316 -17.36 3.46 -0.13
N GLN A 317 -17.97 2.58 -0.93
CA GLN A 317 -19.42 2.44 -0.95
C GLN A 317 -19.99 2.01 0.41
N VAL A 318 -19.33 1.08 1.10
CA VAL A 318 -19.75 0.65 2.44
C VAL A 318 -19.65 1.80 3.46
N GLU A 319 -18.57 2.59 3.41
CA GLU A 319 -18.42 3.77 4.26
C GLU A 319 -19.50 4.81 3.95
N ASP A 320 -19.75 5.11 2.67
CA ASP A 320 -20.80 6.04 2.22
C ASP A 320 -22.22 5.59 2.63
N ARG A 321 -22.45 4.28 2.84
CA ARG A 321 -23.74 3.72 3.27
C ARG A 321 -23.92 3.74 4.79
N VAL A 322 -22.86 3.42 5.54
CA VAL A 322 -22.94 3.28 7.01
C VAL A 322 -22.81 4.64 7.70
N GLN A 323 -21.96 5.51 7.18
CA GLN A 323 -21.93 6.91 7.54
C GLN A 323 -22.64 7.65 6.41
N GLN A 324 -23.80 8.27 6.68
CA GLN A 324 -24.35 9.31 5.80
C GLN A 324 -23.43 10.54 5.82
N THR A 325 -22.16 10.38 5.48
CA THR A 325 -21.15 11.43 5.57
C THR A 325 -21.36 12.42 4.45
N VAL A 326 -21.74 13.62 4.86
CA VAL A 326 -21.43 14.95 4.33
C VAL A 326 -20.74 14.91 2.95
N PRO A 327 -21.39 15.43 1.89
CA PRO A 327 -20.86 15.50 0.53
C PRO A 327 -19.38 15.87 0.45
N ALA A 328 -18.63 15.23 -0.46
CA ALA A 328 -17.21 15.50 -0.67
C ALA A 328 -16.89 16.97 -1.04
N SER A 329 -17.90 17.78 -1.36
CA SER A 329 -17.82 19.24 -1.52
C SER A 329 -17.76 19.99 -0.18
N LEU A 330 -18.44 19.52 0.86
CA LEU A 330 -18.45 20.13 2.19
C LEU A 330 -17.18 19.83 3.00
N LEU A 331 -16.51 18.70 2.71
CA LEU A 331 -15.16 18.41 3.21
C LEU A 331 -14.05 19.26 2.54
N ARG A 332 -14.36 20.02 1.47
CA ARG A 332 -13.43 20.96 0.81
C ARG A 332 -13.45 22.35 1.40
N CYS A 333 -14.43 22.69 2.24
CA CYS A 333 -14.53 24.00 2.88
C CYS A 333 -13.75 24.01 4.20
N PRO A 334 -12.60 24.72 4.29
CA PRO A 334 -11.81 24.78 5.52
C PRO A 334 -12.61 25.34 6.70
N PHE A 335 -13.63 26.18 6.43
CA PHE A 335 -14.55 26.72 7.43
C PHE A 335 -15.46 25.64 8.07
N VAL A 336 -15.97 24.67 7.30
CA VAL A 336 -16.87 23.60 7.79
C VAL A 336 -16.09 22.54 8.57
N MET A 337 -14.85 22.25 8.14
CA MET A 337 -13.93 21.39 8.90
C MET A 337 -13.60 21.97 10.29
N GLY A 338 -13.51 23.31 10.40
CA GLY A 338 -13.32 24.00 11.67
C GLY A 338 -14.51 23.94 12.64
N ILE A 339 -15.73 23.74 12.12
CA ILE A 339 -16.96 23.60 12.92
C ILE A 339 -17.17 22.14 13.32
N LEU A 340 -16.97 21.19 12.40
CA LEU A 340 -17.09 19.75 12.66
C LEU A 340 -16.02 19.23 13.64
N SER A 341 -14.84 19.86 13.67
CA SER A 341 -13.79 19.54 14.66
C SER A 341 -14.04 20.12 16.05
N LYS A 342 -14.96 21.09 16.18
CA LYS A 342 -15.37 21.71 17.45
C LYS A 342 -16.66 21.14 18.03
N GLY A 343 -17.50 20.50 17.21
CA GLY A 343 -18.73 19.84 17.66
C GLY A 343 -18.47 18.40 18.10
N GLY A 344 -18.63 18.12 19.39
CA GLY A 344 -18.64 16.76 19.96
C GLY A 344 -19.75 15.85 19.40
N PRO A 345 -19.85 14.61 19.90
CA PRO A 345 -20.50 13.50 19.20
C PRO A 345 -22.00 13.74 19.01
N LEU A 346 -22.43 13.86 17.75
CA LEU A 346 -23.83 13.69 17.38
C LEU A 346 -24.20 12.22 17.56
N SER A 347 -24.65 11.90 18.77
CA SER A 347 -25.42 10.71 19.11
C SER A 347 -26.65 10.65 18.21
N GLY A 348 -26.56 9.89 17.12
CA GLY A 348 -27.73 9.47 16.35
C GLY A 348 -28.58 8.52 17.19
N LYS A 349 -29.56 9.06 17.94
CA LYS A 349 -30.70 8.26 18.38
C LYS A 349 -31.51 7.88 17.13
N PRO A 350 -31.97 6.63 17.00
CA PRO A 350 -32.89 6.27 15.93
C PRO A 350 -34.19 7.06 16.11
N VAL A 351 -34.63 7.74 15.05
CA VAL A 351 -35.97 8.31 14.97
C VAL A 351 -36.92 7.11 14.88
N VAL A 352 -37.56 6.79 16.00
CA VAL A 352 -38.73 5.92 16.03
C VAL A 352 -39.87 6.73 15.42
N SER A 353 -40.31 6.34 14.22
CA SER A 353 -41.56 6.83 13.66
C SER A 353 -42.71 6.20 14.45
N SER A 354 -43.34 6.99 15.31
CA SER A 354 -44.65 6.67 15.87
C SER A 354 -45.74 7.35 15.05
N VAL A 355 -46.77 6.55 14.75
CA VAL A 355 -48.07 6.84 14.12
C VAL A 355 -48.08 6.78 12.60
#